data_AF-A0A7X0L4V7-F1
#
_entry.id   AF-A0A7X0L4V7-F1
#
_cell.length_a   1.000
_cell.length_b   1.000
_cell.length_c   1.000
_cell.angle_alpha   90.00
_cell.angle_beta   90.00
_cell.angle_gamma   90.00
#
_symmetry.space_group_name_H-M   'P 1'
#
loop_
_entity.id
_entity.type
_entity.pdbx_description
1 polymer ?
#
loop_
_entity_poly.entity_id
_entity_poly.type
_entity_poly.pdbx_seq_one_letter_code
_entity_poly.pdbx_strand_id
1 'polypeptide(L)'
;MPGSTVTSIGDATVRSIVRASTELILEQQTSGGAYPASPSFSAYAGYCWFRDGSFIADAMSAAGHIESAELFFDWCSKVLTSRSGKIRYIVAESLAGRPSADEQMLPTRFTVEGDDGNDEWWDFQLDGYGTWLWALAEHSVRHGRSMERWAEAIALTVDYLTCFWDRPCYDWWEEAAQQVHVSTLGCISSGLASIVASGNLEEARARRATKTVKLIRRRVQNDGVRNGHLTKWLGTEAVDASLLALIAPMNFFEPVSPLGKGTISAVEEQLTVRNGVHRYLADSYYGGGQWPLLSCFLGLAQEAAGNRSRARELLLWAASVARDGTELPEQVEDNLLDAEYLQPWIDRWGPSASPLLWSHAMFIRLAIALETVHPIDRSESGLQTNEKGL
;
A
#
# COMPACT_ATOMS: atom_id res chain seq x y z
N MET A 1 10.15 -10.55 -42.62
CA MET A 1 9.23 -10.15 -41.53
C MET A 1 9.67 -8.76 -41.09
N PRO A 2 8.84 -7.71 -41.23
CA PRO A 2 9.24 -6.36 -40.88
C PRO A 2 9.44 -6.27 -39.37
N GLY A 3 10.58 -5.72 -38.96
CA GLY A 3 10.96 -5.56 -37.56
C GLY A 3 9.99 -4.66 -36.82
N SER A 4 9.46 -5.17 -35.71
CA SER A 4 8.88 -4.37 -34.65
C SER A 4 9.95 -3.39 -34.16
N THR A 5 9.77 -2.11 -34.45
CA THR A 5 10.46 -1.04 -33.75
C THR A 5 9.92 -1.02 -32.33
N VAL A 6 10.58 -1.74 -31.43
CA VAL A 6 10.45 -1.49 -29.99
C VAL A 6 10.98 -0.08 -29.77
N THR A 7 10.08 0.90 -29.76
CA THR A 7 10.40 2.25 -29.30
C THR A 7 10.92 2.09 -27.88
N SER A 8 12.21 2.34 -27.65
CA SER A 8 12.78 2.22 -26.30
C SER A 8 11.99 3.16 -25.39
N ILE A 9 11.29 2.62 -24.39
CA ILE A 9 10.60 3.42 -23.39
C ILE A 9 11.66 4.28 -22.70
N GLY A 10 11.55 5.59 -22.88
CA GLY A 10 12.47 6.58 -22.33
C GLY A 10 11.81 7.40 -21.23
N ASP A 11 12.59 8.29 -20.62
CA ASP A 11 12.09 9.14 -19.52
C ASP A 11 10.92 10.04 -19.93
N ALA A 12 10.77 10.35 -21.23
CA ALA A 12 9.62 11.10 -21.73
C ALA A 12 8.30 10.33 -21.55
N THR A 13 8.30 9.01 -21.82
CA THR A 13 7.14 8.15 -21.60
C THR A 13 6.84 8.03 -20.11
N VAL A 14 7.87 7.82 -19.28
CA VAL A 14 7.71 7.77 -17.81
C VAL A 14 7.09 9.08 -17.30
N ARG A 15 7.60 10.24 -17.72
CA ARG A 15 7.03 11.55 -17.35
C ARG A 15 5.57 11.70 -17.79
N SER A 16 5.22 11.20 -18.97
CA SER A 16 3.84 11.22 -19.48
C SER A 16 2.91 10.37 -18.61
N ILE A 17 3.32 9.16 -18.27
CA ILE A 17 2.56 8.26 -17.40
C ILE A 17 2.44 8.86 -15.99
N VAL A 18 3.51 9.42 -15.41
CA VAL A 18 3.44 10.10 -14.10
C VAL A 18 2.43 11.24 -14.12
N ARG A 19 2.45 12.11 -15.14
CA ARG A 19 1.49 13.21 -15.25
C ARG A 19 0.05 12.69 -15.30
N ALA A 20 -0.23 11.75 -16.20
CA ALA A 20 -1.57 11.17 -16.35
C ALA A 20 -2.02 10.42 -15.08
N SER A 21 -1.08 9.75 -14.39
CA SER A 21 -1.34 9.06 -13.12
C SER A 21 -1.75 10.03 -12.02
N THR A 22 -1.03 11.14 -11.91
CA THR A 22 -1.35 12.21 -10.95
C THR A 22 -2.69 12.86 -11.26
N GLU A 23 -2.96 13.19 -12.52
CA GLU A 23 -4.25 13.75 -12.97
C GLU A 23 -5.40 12.79 -12.66
N LEU A 24 -5.25 11.51 -13.02
CA LEU A 24 -6.24 10.46 -12.71
C LEU A 24 -6.52 10.36 -11.21
N ILE A 25 -5.48 10.30 -10.36
CA ILE A 25 -5.69 10.20 -8.90
C ILE A 25 -6.44 11.43 -8.37
N LEU A 26 -6.11 12.63 -8.84
CA LEU A 26 -6.80 13.86 -8.44
C LEU A 26 -8.26 13.90 -8.92
N GLU A 27 -8.52 13.46 -10.15
CA GLU A 27 -9.87 13.41 -10.73
C GLU A 27 -10.77 12.39 -10.04
N GLN A 28 -10.20 11.24 -9.64
CA GLN A 28 -10.95 10.16 -9.00
C GLN A 28 -11.06 10.33 -7.48
N GLN A 29 -10.23 11.17 -6.86
CA GLN A 29 -10.37 11.46 -5.43
C GLN A 29 -11.73 12.09 -5.16
N THR A 30 -12.49 11.49 -4.25
CA THR A 30 -13.82 12.01 -3.91
C THR A 30 -13.71 13.32 -3.15
N SER A 31 -14.79 14.12 -3.16
CA SER A 31 -14.86 15.34 -2.35
C SER A 31 -14.74 15.10 -0.85
N GLY A 32 -15.01 13.86 -0.40
CA GLY A 32 -14.81 13.42 0.98
C GLY A 32 -13.37 13.04 1.31
N GLY A 33 -12.48 13.01 0.32
CA GLY A 33 -11.05 12.70 0.45
C GLY A 33 -10.67 11.25 0.18
N ALA A 34 -11.64 10.34 0.04
CA ALA A 34 -11.39 8.93 -0.27
C ALA A 34 -10.76 8.76 -1.65
N TYR A 35 -9.78 7.86 -1.77
CA TYR A 35 -9.27 7.38 -3.04
C TYR A 35 -9.93 6.03 -3.39
N PRO A 36 -10.77 5.96 -4.43
CA PRO A 36 -11.33 4.67 -4.85
C PRO A 36 -10.21 3.75 -5.37
N ALA A 37 -10.30 2.45 -5.11
CA ALA A 37 -9.27 1.50 -5.58
C ALA A 37 -9.23 1.45 -7.13
N SER A 38 -10.40 1.22 -7.74
CA SER A 38 -10.60 1.31 -9.19
C SER A 38 -12.01 1.84 -9.47
N PRO A 39 -12.15 2.92 -10.26
CA PRO A 39 -13.45 3.53 -10.53
C PRO A 39 -14.29 2.73 -11.54
N SER A 40 -13.65 1.94 -12.40
CA SER A 40 -14.30 1.22 -13.51
C SER A 40 -14.54 -0.26 -13.21
N PHE A 41 -13.91 -0.82 -12.18
CA PHE A 41 -14.06 -2.24 -11.84
C PHE A 41 -15.26 -2.47 -10.93
N SER A 42 -16.25 -3.22 -11.42
CA SER A 42 -17.56 -3.41 -10.76
C SER A 42 -17.45 -3.90 -9.31
N ALA A 43 -16.49 -4.78 -9.01
CA ALA A 43 -16.31 -5.31 -7.67
C ALA A 43 -15.65 -4.31 -6.70
N TYR A 44 -15.03 -3.22 -7.16
CA TYR A 44 -14.38 -2.19 -6.32
C TYR A 44 -15.05 -0.82 -6.39
N ALA A 45 -15.83 -0.55 -7.44
CA ALA A 45 -16.42 0.76 -7.69
C ALA A 45 -17.26 1.25 -6.50
N GLY A 46 -16.99 2.47 -6.04
CA GLY A 46 -17.66 3.06 -4.87
C GLY A 46 -17.01 2.74 -3.52
N TYR A 47 -15.84 2.07 -3.51
CA TYR A 47 -15.18 1.67 -2.27
C TYR A 47 -13.73 2.13 -2.18
N CYS A 48 -13.28 2.30 -0.93
CA CYS A 48 -11.96 2.76 -0.54
C CYS A 48 -11.39 1.81 0.52
N TRP A 49 -10.11 1.48 0.38
CA TRP A 49 -9.34 0.69 1.33
C TRP A 49 -8.29 1.59 1.98
N PHE A 50 -8.07 1.41 3.28
CA PHE A 50 -6.99 2.13 3.97
C PHE A 50 -5.63 1.78 3.38
N ARG A 51 -5.39 0.52 2.99
CA ARG A 51 -4.13 0.07 2.39
C ARG A 51 -3.81 0.82 1.09
N ASP A 52 -4.67 0.68 0.09
CA ASP A 52 -4.55 1.31 -1.23
C ASP A 52 -4.44 2.83 -1.08
N GLY A 53 -5.39 3.43 -0.35
CA GLY A 53 -5.45 4.86 -0.14
C GLY A 53 -4.22 5.43 0.55
N SER A 54 -3.57 4.66 1.43
CA SER A 54 -2.33 5.10 2.11
C SER A 54 -1.12 5.12 1.20
N PHE A 55 -0.97 4.13 0.32
CA PHE A 55 0.09 4.16 -0.70
C PHE A 55 -0.18 5.24 -1.75
N ILE A 56 -1.45 5.48 -2.11
CA ILE A 56 -1.86 6.61 -2.96
C ILE A 56 -1.53 7.94 -2.28
N ALA A 57 -1.87 8.10 -1.00
CA ALA A 57 -1.55 9.31 -0.24
C ALA A 57 -0.04 9.54 -0.13
N ASP A 58 0.77 8.48 0.07
CA ASP A 58 2.23 8.60 0.08
C ASP A 58 2.76 9.03 -1.30
N ALA A 59 2.22 8.50 -2.40
CA ALA A 59 2.52 8.93 -3.76
C ALA A 59 2.22 10.41 -4.01
N MET A 60 1.00 10.83 -3.69
CA MET A 60 0.56 12.21 -3.87
C MET A 60 1.35 13.16 -2.97
N SER A 61 1.63 12.76 -1.73
CA SER A 61 2.48 13.51 -0.81
C SER A 61 3.92 13.64 -1.33
N ALA A 62 4.52 12.56 -1.84
CA ALA A 62 5.86 12.58 -2.41
C ALA A 62 5.94 13.43 -3.69
N ALA A 63 4.85 13.48 -4.49
CA ALA A 63 4.75 14.29 -5.70
C ALA A 63 4.50 15.79 -5.41
N GLY A 64 4.24 16.19 -4.16
CA GLY A 64 3.97 17.58 -3.77
C GLY A 64 2.48 17.96 -3.75
N HIS A 65 1.57 17.00 -3.93
CA HIS A 65 0.12 17.20 -3.78
C HIS A 65 -0.31 17.03 -2.31
N ILE A 66 0.17 17.96 -1.47
CA ILE A 66 -0.02 17.94 -0.01
C ILE A 66 -1.49 17.84 0.36
N GLU A 67 -2.34 18.71 -0.19
CA GLU A 67 -3.76 18.77 0.17
C GLU A 67 -4.52 17.51 -0.23
N SER A 68 -4.16 16.89 -1.36
CA SER A 68 -4.76 15.63 -1.79
C SER A 68 -4.51 14.53 -0.74
N ALA A 69 -3.26 14.40 -0.28
CA ALA A 69 -2.93 13.45 0.79
C ALA A 69 -3.62 13.79 2.12
N GLU A 70 -3.68 15.07 2.50
CA GLU A 70 -4.35 15.51 3.73
C GLU A 70 -5.86 15.22 3.71
N LEU A 71 -6.54 15.39 2.58
CA LEU A 71 -7.94 15.02 2.41
C LEU A 71 -8.17 13.52 2.65
N PHE A 72 -7.26 12.66 2.22
CA PHE A 72 -7.35 11.23 2.52
C PHE A 72 -7.17 10.95 4.03
N PHE A 73 -6.23 11.62 4.70
CA PHE A 73 -6.09 11.46 6.15
C PHE A 73 -7.30 11.99 6.92
N ASP A 74 -7.95 13.06 6.44
CA ASP A 74 -9.23 13.54 6.95
C ASP A 74 -10.33 12.48 6.81
N TRP A 75 -10.40 11.83 5.65
CA TRP A 75 -11.33 10.75 5.39
C TRP A 75 -11.10 9.57 6.35
N CYS A 76 -9.87 9.08 6.49
CA CYS A 76 -9.51 8.01 7.44
C CYS A 76 -9.90 8.39 8.87
N SER A 77 -9.63 9.64 9.27
CA SER A 77 -9.97 10.14 10.59
C SER A 77 -11.49 10.18 10.83
N LYS A 78 -12.26 10.65 9.85
CA LYS A 78 -13.73 10.61 9.90
C LYS A 78 -14.26 9.19 10.07
N VAL A 79 -13.74 8.24 9.29
CA VAL A 79 -14.12 6.82 9.34
C VAL A 79 -13.86 6.22 10.73
N LEU A 80 -12.70 6.50 11.32
CA LEU A 80 -12.31 5.96 12.63
C LEU A 80 -13.08 6.63 13.78
N THR A 81 -13.21 7.95 13.75
CA THR A 81 -13.86 8.72 14.83
C THR A 81 -15.36 8.46 14.90
N SER A 82 -16.04 8.27 13.76
CA SER A 82 -17.45 7.85 13.72
C SER A 82 -17.68 6.47 14.37
N ARG A 83 -16.63 5.63 14.41
CA ARG A 83 -16.64 4.30 15.03
C ARG A 83 -15.96 4.25 16.39
N SER A 84 -15.64 5.39 17.00
CA SER A 84 -14.90 5.45 18.26
C SER A 84 -15.53 4.64 19.39
N GLY A 85 -16.87 4.59 19.47
CA GLY A 85 -17.60 3.73 20.41
C GLY A 85 -17.37 2.24 20.18
N LYS A 86 -17.50 1.77 18.92
CA LYS A 86 -17.24 0.37 18.52
C LYS A 86 -15.79 -0.01 18.83
N ILE A 87 -14.82 0.83 18.46
CA ILE A 87 -13.38 0.59 18.71
C ILE A 87 -13.09 0.47 20.21
N ARG A 88 -13.61 1.40 21.03
CA ARG A 88 -13.39 1.36 22.48
C ARG A 88 -14.05 0.13 23.10
N TYR A 89 -15.22 -0.27 22.62
CA TYR A 89 -15.92 -1.47 23.08
C TYR A 89 -15.14 -2.75 22.78
N ILE A 90 -14.75 -3.00 21.52
CA ILE A 90 -14.04 -4.22 21.14
C ILE A 90 -12.68 -4.34 21.85
N VAL A 91 -11.96 -3.22 22.02
CA VAL A 91 -10.70 -3.19 22.78
C VAL A 91 -10.95 -3.51 24.26
N ALA A 92 -11.97 -2.91 24.87
CA ALA A 92 -12.30 -3.16 26.28
C ALA A 92 -12.71 -4.62 26.54
N GLU A 93 -13.54 -5.20 25.68
CA GLU A 93 -13.99 -6.59 25.81
C GLU A 93 -12.81 -7.58 25.64
N SER A 94 -11.94 -7.34 24.65
CA SER A 94 -10.72 -8.13 24.45
C SER A 94 -9.79 -8.09 25.67
N LEU A 95 -9.54 -6.89 26.23
CA LEU A 95 -8.74 -6.74 27.45
C LEU A 95 -9.39 -7.37 28.69
N ALA A 96 -10.72 -7.54 28.69
CA ALA A 96 -11.46 -8.25 29.72
C ALA A 96 -11.54 -9.77 29.50
N GLY A 97 -10.84 -10.31 28.49
CA GLY A 97 -10.81 -11.74 28.17
C GLY A 97 -12.03 -12.25 27.41
N ARG A 98 -12.78 -11.36 26.74
CA ARG A 98 -13.97 -11.69 25.93
C ARG A 98 -13.82 -11.12 24.50
N PRO A 99 -12.87 -11.62 23.70
CA PRO A 99 -12.64 -11.08 22.36
C PRO A 99 -13.89 -11.19 21.48
N SER A 100 -14.23 -10.11 20.78
CA SER A 100 -15.30 -10.07 19.79
C SER A 100 -15.01 -11.01 18.62
N ALA A 101 -16.07 -11.51 17.97
CA ALA A 101 -15.96 -12.31 16.75
C ALA A 101 -15.40 -11.49 15.58
N ASP A 102 -14.86 -12.13 14.53
CA ASP A 102 -14.22 -11.44 13.41
C ASP A 102 -15.20 -10.49 12.68
N GLU A 103 -16.47 -10.88 12.56
CA GLU A 103 -17.53 -10.10 11.92
C GLU A 103 -17.90 -8.83 12.72
N GLN A 104 -17.46 -8.74 13.97
CA GLN A 104 -17.66 -7.56 14.82
C GLN A 104 -16.45 -6.62 14.81
N MET A 105 -15.36 -7.01 14.15
CA MET A 105 -14.17 -6.20 14.03
C MET A 105 -14.43 -5.01 13.08
N LEU A 106 -13.43 -4.16 12.91
CA LEU A 106 -13.52 -3.11 11.90
C LEU A 106 -13.30 -3.72 10.50
N PRO A 107 -14.04 -3.26 9.48
CA PRO A 107 -13.92 -3.81 8.14
C PRO A 107 -12.63 -3.32 7.46
N THR A 108 -12.31 -3.94 6.34
CA THR A 108 -11.21 -3.52 5.45
C THR A 108 -11.70 -2.55 4.39
N ARG A 109 -12.90 -2.81 3.87
CA ARG A 109 -13.53 -2.11 2.76
C ARG A 109 -14.55 -1.11 3.30
N PHE A 110 -14.42 0.14 2.89
CA PHE A 110 -15.36 1.21 3.21
C PHE A 110 -15.99 1.75 1.95
N THR A 111 -17.24 2.22 2.02
CA THR A 111 -17.77 3.08 0.97
C THR A 111 -16.93 4.36 0.89
N VAL A 112 -16.91 5.04 -0.26
CA VAL A 112 -16.19 6.31 -0.38
C VAL A 112 -16.71 7.40 0.58
N GLU A 113 -17.94 7.29 1.07
CA GLU A 113 -18.52 8.15 2.10
C GLU A 113 -17.98 7.85 3.51
N GLY A 114 -17.39 6.67 3.70
CA GLY A 114 -16.79 6.19 4.94
C GLY A 114 -17.68 5.25 5.76
N ASP A 115 -18.73 4.68 5.16
CA ASP A 115 -19.58 3.65 5.76
C ASP A 115 -18.97 2.25 5.57
N ASP A 116 -19.45 1.27 6.34
CA ASP A 116 -18.98 -0.12 6.19
C ASP A 116 -19.41 -0.65 4.81
N GLY A 117 -18.57 -1.47 4.18
CA GLY A 117 -18.90 -2.11 2.91
C GLY A 117 -20.04 -3.15 3.04
N ASN A 118 -20.33 -3.87 1.95
CA ASN A 118 -21.29 -4.98 2.02
C ASN A 118 -20.69 -6.16 2.82
N ASP A 119 -21.49 -6.78 3.69
CA ASP A 119 -21.09 -7.86 4.63
C ASP A 119 -20.71 -9.18 3.94
N GLU A 120 -20.89 -9.33 2.61
CA GLU A 120 -20.47 -10.52 1.85
C GLU A 120 -18.98 -10.52 1.47
N TRP A 121 -18.19 -9.56 1.97
CA TRP A 121 -16.77 -9.39 1.65
C TRP A 121 -15.83 -9.97 2.71
N TRP A 122 -14.61 -10.32 2.31
CA TRP A 122 -13.55 -10.78 3.22
C TRP A 122 -12.97 -9.59 3.99
N ASP A 123 -13.54 -9.29 5.16
CA ASP A 123 -13.49 -7.95 5.74
C ASP A 123 -12.48 -7.76 6.87
N PHE A 124 -12.11 -8.79 7.62
CA PHE A 124 -11.20 -8.60 8.75
C PHE A 124 -9.73 -8.60 8.32
N GLN A 125 -9.15 -7.40 8.21
CA GLN A 125 -7.72 -7.16 7.99
C GLN A 125 -7.21 -6.05 8.89
N LEU A 126 -5.93 -6.13 9.24
CA LEU A 126 -5.29 -5.19 10.17
C LEU A 126 -4.25 -4.28 9.49
N ASP A 127 -3.79 -4.62 8.28
CA ASP A 127 -2.67 -3.96 7.64
C ASP A 127 -2.99 -2.52 7.21
N GLY A 128 -4.21 -2.24 6.72
CA GLY A 128 -4.62 -0.90 6.31
C GLY A 128 -4.55 0.10 7.47
N TYR A 129 -4.91 -0.35 8.68
CA TYR A 129 -4.82 0.44 9.91
C TYR A 129 -3.37 0.79 10.28
N GLY A 130 -2.42 -0.12 10.04
CA GLY A 130 -0.99 0.18 10.21
C GLY A 130 -0.46 1.11 9.11
N THR A 131 -0.90 0.87 7.88
CA THR A 131 -0.41 1.57 6.68
C THR A 131 -0.79 3.04 6.69
N TRP A 132 -2.00 3.42 7.13
CA TRP A 132 -2.38 4.84 7.18
C TRP A 132 -1.61 5.63 8.24
N LEU A 133 -1.31 5.01 9.39
CA LEU A 133 -0.44 5.61 10.40
C LEU A 133 0.97 5.87 9.87
N TRP A 134 1.51 4.90 9.12
CA TRP A 134 2.80 5.04 8.46
C TRP A 134 2.77 6.19 7.44
N ALA A 135 1.81 6.18 6.51
CA ALA A 135 1.71 7.20 5.46
C ALA A 135 1.50 8.61 6.02
N LEU A 136 0.69 8.75 7.08
CA LEU A 136 0.48 10.02 7.76
C LEU A 136 1.78 10.54 8.42
N ALA A 137 2.52 9.67 9.11
CA ALA A 137 3.77 10.05 9.73
C ALA A 137 4.85 10.43 8.70
N GLU A 138 4.95 9.68 7.60
CA GLU A 138 5.83 10.02 6.47
C GLU A 138 5.47 11.37 5.87
N HIS A 139 4.18 11.63 5.64
CA HIS A 139 3.70 12.92 5.16
C HIS A 139 4.07 14.06 6.12
N SER A 140 3.85 13.87 7.43
CA SER A 140 4.17 14.85 8.46
C SER A 140 5.65 15.21 8.47
N VAL A 141 6.54 14.21 8.42
CA VAL A 141 8.00 14.41 8.35
C VAL A 141 8.40 15.11 7.05
N ARG A 142 7.86 14.67 5.91
CA ARG A 142 8.19 15.19 4.58
C ARG A 142 7.87 16.67 4.42
N HIS A 143 6.76 17.12 5.01
CA HIS A 143 6.21 18.46 4.81
C HIS A 143 6.20 19.34 6.07
N GLY A 144 6.74 18.86 7.19
CA GLY A 144 6.73 19.58 8.47
C GLY A 144 5.31 19.87 8.98
N ARG A 145 4.34 18.99 8.69
CA ARG A 145 2.92 19.20 9.02
C ARG A 145 2.58 18.59 10.38
N SER A 146 1.81 19.32 11.19
CA SER A 146 1.31 18.81 12.48
C SER A 146 0.30 17.69 12.27
N MET A 147 0.31 16.69 13.15
CA MET A 147 -0.65 15.59 13.16
C MET A 147 -1.79 15.78 14.17
N GLU A 148 -1.83 16.91 14.90
CA GLU A 148 -2.86 17.20 15.91
C GLU A 148 -4.28 17.06 15.36
N ARG A 149 -4.47 17.43 14.08
CA ARG A 149 -5.74 17.33 13.35
C ARG A 149 -6.34 15.91 13.36
N TRP A 150 -5.51 14.87 13.45
CA TRP A 150 -5.93 13.47 13.40
C TRP A 150 -5.68 12.72 14.72
N ALA A 151 -5.40 13.43 15.82
CA ALA A 151 -4.96 12.83 17.08
C ALA A 151 -5.92 11.78 17.67
N GLU A 152 -7.24 12.00 17.61
CA GLU A 152 -8.21 11.01 18.10
C GLU A 152 -8.19 9.72 17.27
N ALA A 153 -8.17 9.85 15.95
CA ALA A 153 -8.10 8.71 15.03
C ALA A 153 -6.79 7.91 15.20
N ILE A 154 -5.67 8.61 15.38
CA ILE A 154 -4.38 8.01 15.71
C ILE A 154 -4.50 7.21 17.02
N ALA A 155 -5.05 7.81 18.09
CA ALA A 155 -5.19 7.15 19.38
C ALA A 155 -6.07 5.91 19.32
N LEU A 156 -7.22 5.99 18.63
CA LEU A 156 -8.13 4.86 18.40
C LEU A 156 -7.43 3.72 17.65
N THR A 157 -6.68 4.04 16.60
CA THR A 157 -5.96 3.04 15.81
C THR A 157 -4.84 2.40 16.61
N VAL A 158 -4.07 3.17 17.38
CA VAL A 158 -3.01 2.63 18.24
C VAL A 158 -3.58 1.69 19.29
N ASP A 159 -4.69 2.06 19.94
CA ASP A 159 -5.35 1.20 20.93
C ASP A 159 -5.88 -0.09 20.28
N TYR A 160 -6.48 0.00 19.10
CA TYR A 160 -6.93 -1.16 18.32
C TYR A 160 -5.77 -2.09 17.94
N LEU A 161 -4.74 -1.56 17.27
CA LEU A 161 -3.62 -2.36 16.78
C LEU A 161 -2.80 -2.98 17.92
N THR A 162 -2.55 -2.25 19.02
CA THR A 162 -1.82 -2.84 20.16
C THR A 162 -2.59 -3.94 20.87
N CYS A 163 -3.91 -4.01 20.69
CA CYS A 163 -4.76 -5.06 21.25
C CYS A 163 -4.85 -6.30 20.35
N PHE A 164 -4.80 -6.14 19.02
CA PHE A 164 -5.13 -7.21 18.07
C PHE A 164 -4.00 -7.62 17.12
N TRP A 165 -2.79 -7.06 17.24
CA TRP A 165 -1.70 -7.26 16.28
C TRP A 165 -1.32 -8.71 15.97
N ASP A 166 -1.56 -9.65 16.89
CA ASP A 166 -1.24 -11.09 16.75
C ASP A 166 -2.46 -11.95 16.40
N ARG A 167 -3.63 -11.34 16.19
CA ARG A 167 -4.85 -12.03 15.78
C ARG A 167 -4.74 -12.44 14.30
N PRO A 168 -5.02 -13.71 13.95
CA PRO A 168 -5.13 -14.12 12.55
C PRO A 168 -6.17 -13.30 11.79
N CYS A 169 -5.88 -12.95 10.55
CA CYS A 169 -6.77 -12.16 9.70
C CYS A 169 -6.47 -12.48 8.22
N TYR A 170 -7.29 -11.96 7.30
CA TYR A 170 -6.97 -12.05 5.87
C TYR A 170 -5.69 -11.26 5.56
N ASP A 171 -4.92 -11.68 4.56
CA ASP A 171 -3.79 -10.90 4.05
C ASP A 171 -4.25 -9.76 3.12
N TRP A 172 -3.28 -9.04 2.53
CA TRP A 172 -3.55 -8.00 1.52
C TRP A 172 -4.39 -8.47 0.34
N TRP A 173 -4.40 -9.78 0.10
CA TRP A 173 -5.03 -10.45 -1.04
C TRP A 173 -6.36 -11.07 -0.67
N GLU A 174 -6.86 -10.80 0.54
CA GLU A 174 -8.15 -11.29 1.03
C GLU A 174 -8.19 -12.82 1.17
N GLU A 175 -7.06 -13.41 1.54
CA GLU A 175 -6.92 -14.87 1.65
C GLU A 175 -6.37 -15.31 3.01
N ALA A 176 -6.60 -16.60 3.30
CA ALA A 176 -6.01 -17.30 4.45
C ALA A 176 -6.21 -16.61 5.81
N ALA A 177 -7.46 -16.31 6.17
CA ALA A 177 -7.87 -15.65 7.43
C ALA A 177 -7.33 -16.30 8.71
N GLN A 178 -7.06 -17.61 8.66
CA GLN A 178 -6.55 -18.38 9.78
C GLN A 178 -5.05 -18.18 10.05
N GLN A 179 -4.36 -17.39 9.21
CA GLN A 179 -2.92 -17.16 9.31
C GLN A 179 -2.60 -15.78 9.89
N VAL A 180 -1.35 -15.61 10.34
CA VAL A 180 -0.79 -14.32 10.75
C VAL A 180 0.27 -13.93 9.74
N HIS A 181 -0.03 -12.91 8.93
CA HIS A 181 0.77 -12.55 7.75
C HIS A 181 1.92 -11.61 8.10
N VAL A 182 3.10 -11.84 7.52
CA VAL A 182 4.30 -11.05 7.84
C VAL A 182 4.19 -9.63 7.30
N SER A 183 3.60 -9.44 6.12
CA SER A 183 3.30 -8.11 5.57
C SER A 183 2.36 -7.32 6.48
N THR A 184 1.27 -7.93 6.94
CA THR A 184 0.34 -7.32 7.91
C THR A 184 1.03 -6.90 9.20
N LEU A 185 1.81 -7.81 9.80
CA LEU A 185 2.61 -7.50 10.99
C LEU A 185 3.56 -6.31 10.76
N GLY A 186 4.23 -6.29 9.61
CA GLY A 186 5.12 -5.20 9.24
C GLY A 186 4.39 -3.87 9.05
N CYS A 187 3.21 -3.83 8.42
CA CYS A 187 2.38 -2.62 8.33
C CYS A 187 2.01 -2.07 9.70
N ILE A 188 1.54 -2.94 10.59
CA ILE A 188 1.19 -2.57 11.98
C ILE A 188 2.42 -2.00 12.68
N SER A 189 3.55 -2.71 12.60
CA SER A 189 4.75 -2.30 13.31
C SER A 189 5.35 -1.00 12.76
N SER A 190 5.35 -0.79 11.44
CA SER A 190 5.87 0.44 10.84
C SER A 190 4.97 1.62 11.20
N GLY A 191 3.65 1.48 11.11
CA GLY A 191 2.70 2.52 11.53
C GLY A 191 2.86 2.91 13.01
N LEU A 192 2.89 1.92 13.91
CA LEU A 192 3.09 2.17 15.33
C LEU A 192 4.45 2.82 15.62
N ALA A 193 5.52 2.36 14.96
CA ALA A 193 6.86 2.90 15.16
C ALA A 193 6.96 4.37 14.71
N SER A 194 6.41 4.70 13.53
CA SER A 194 6.45 6.07 13.00
C SER A 194 5.66 7.05 13.87
N ILE A 195 4.49 6.64 14.37
CA ILE A 195 3.69 7.47 15.28
C ILE A 195 4.39 7.66 16.62
N VAL A 196 5.00 6.62 17.21
CA VAL A 196 5.81 6.77 18.42
C VAL A 196 6.97 7.75 18.19
N ALA A 197 7.69 7.64 17.07
CA ALA A 197 8.81 8.50 16.74
C ALA A 197 8.41 9.98 16.58
N SER A 198 7.15 10.25 16.19
CA SER A 198 6.64 11.61 16.05
C SER A 198 6.41 12.35 17.37
N GLY A 199 6.36 11.64 18.51
CA GLY A 199 6.09 12.23 19.82
C GLY A 199 4.64 12.66 20.08
N ASN A 200 3.71 12.39 19.16
CA ASN A 200 2.30 12.84 19.25
C ASN A 200 1.37 11.89 20.05
N LEU A 201 1.92 10.99 20.86
CA LEU A 201 1.14 10.06 21.67
C LEU A 201 1.28 10.35 23.17
N GLU A 202 0.17 10.17 23.89
CA GLU A 202 0.19 10.09 25.35
C GLU A 202 1.13 8.97 25.82
N GLU A 203 1.81 9.20 26.94
CA GLU A 203 2.96 8.41 27.39
C GLU A 203 2.64 6.91 27.54
N ALA A 204 1.48 6.56 28.12
CA ALA A 204 1.07 5.17 28.27
C ALA A 204 0.78 4.50 26.92
N ARG A 205 0.15 5.20 25.97
CA ARG A 205 -0.01 4.71 24.58
C ARG A 205 1.34 4.52 23.91
N ALA A 206 2.25 5.49 24.00
CA ALA A 206 3.58 5.39 23.42
C ALA A 206 4.35 4.17 23.95
N ARG A 207 4.28 3.90 25.26
CA ARG A 207 4.88 2.70 25.87
C ARG A 207 4.27 1.40 25.35
N ARG A 208 2.94 1.31 25.24
CA ARG A 208 2.25 0.12 24.68
C ARG A 208 2.62 -0.12 23.23
N ALA A 209 2.59 0.92 22.39
CA ALA A 209 2.97 0.85 20.99
C ALA A 209 4.43 0.40 20.84
N THR A 210 5.36 1.01 21.59
CA THR A 210 6.79 0.63 21.61
C THR A 210 6.99 -0.84 21.99
N LYS A 211 6.27 -1.32 23.01
CA LYS A 211 6.32 -2.73 23.41
C LYS A 211 5.81 -3.64 22.29
N THR A 212 4.69 -3.28 21.65
CA THR A 212 4.07 -4.04 20.56
C THR A 212 5.00 -4.14 19.35
N VAL A 213 5.62 -3.03 18.93
CA VAL A 213 6.63 -3.01 17.86
C VAL A 213 7.77 -4.01 18.13
N LYS A 214 8.27 -4.05 19.38
CA LYS A 214 9.33 -5.01 19.77
C LYS A 214 8.84 -6.47 19.72
N LEU A 215 7.59 -6.72 20.13
CA LEU A 215 7.00 -8.06 20.07
C LEU A 215 6.80 -8.52 18.62
N ILE A 216 6.28 -7.65 17.75
CA ILE A 216 6.12 -7.94 16.32
C ILE A 216 7.47 -8.26 15.68
N ARG A 217 8.48 -7.40 15.84
CA ARG A 217 9.83 -7.64 15.30
C ARG A 217 10.39 -8.99 15.74
N ARG A 218 10.26 -9.32 17.03
CA ARG A 218 10.69 -10.62 17.56
C ARG A 218 9.92 -11.78 16.95
N ARG A 219 8.60 -11.65 16.79
CA ARG A 219 7.75 -12.69 16.21
C ARG A 219 8.09 -12.94 14.74
N VAL A 220 8.26 -11.87 13.95
CA VAL A 220 8.70 -11.98 12.55
C VAL A 220 10.08 -12.63 12.47
N GLN A 221 11.04 -12.21 13.30
CA GLN A 221 12.40 -12.79 13.28
C GLN A 221 12.41 -14.29 13.60
N ASN A 222 11.57 -14.73 14.52
CA ASN A 222 11.52 -16.14 14.95
C ASN A 222 10.74 -17.03 13.98
N ASP A 223 9.61 -16.54 13.49
CA ASP A 223 8.60 -17.39 12.86
C ASP A 223 8.28 -16.96 11.42
N GLY A 224 8.67 -15.75 11.00
CA GLY A 224 8.46 -15.20 9.66
C GLY A 224 9.71 -15.16 8.79
N VAL A 225 10.78 -15.84 9.18
CA VAL A 225 12.06 -15.94 8.44
C VAL A 225 12.40 -17.40 8.18
N ARG A 226 12.70 -17.74 6.92
CA ARG A 226 13.23 -19.05 6.51
C ARG A 226 14.34 -18.82 5.48
N ASN A 227 15.40 -19.62 5.55
CA ASN A 227 16.49 -19.62 4.57
C ASN A 227 17.06 -18.21 4.22
N GLY A 228 17.09 -17.30 5.21
CA GLY A 228 17.63 -15.95 5.04
C GLY A 228 16.69 -14.92 4.40
N HIS A 229 15.41 -15.25 4.18
CA HIS A 229 14.40 -14.33 3.66
C HIS A 229 13.10 -14.36 4.48
N LEU A 230 12.27 -13.33 4.33
CA LEU A 230 10.92 -13.28 4.91
C LEU A 230 9.97 -14.27 4.21
N THR A 231 8.94 -14.72 4.92
CA THR A 231 7.91 -15.64 4.42
C THR A 231 6.52 -15.00 4.46
N LYS A 232 5.59 -15.44 3.61
CA LYS A 232 4.24 -14.85 3.44
C LYS A 232 3.48 -14.71 4.77
N TRP A 233 3.46 -15.77 5.58
CA TRP A 233 2.90 -15.78 6.93
C TRP A 233 3.81 -16.53 7.89
N LEU A 234 3.50 -16.46 9.19
CA LEU A 234 4.31 -17.12 10.22
C LEU A 234 4.30 -18.65 10.05
N GLY A 235 5.48 -19.26 9.96
CA GLY A 235 5.66 -20.71 9.91
C GLY A 235 5.58 -21.34 8.52
N THR A 236 5.32 -20.56 7.45
CA THR A 236 5.34 -21.05 6.07
C THR A 236 6.74 -20.99 5.45
N GLU A 237 6.89 -21.59 4.28
CA GLU A 237 8.05 -21.41 3.38
C GLU A 237 7.70 -20.58 2.15
N ALA A 238 6.41 -20.32 1.91
CA ALA A 238 5.94 -19.53 0.78
C ALA A 238 6.46 -18.07 0.85
N VAL A 239 6.77 -17.52 -0.32
CA VAL A 239 7.15 -16.11 -0.53
C VAL A 239 5.96 -15.35 -1.08
N ASP A 240 5.85 -14.07 -0.72
CA ASP A 240 4.83 -13.15 -1.21
C ASP A 240 5.45 -11.79 -1.51
N ALA A 241 5.02 -11.17 -2.61
CA ALA A 241 5.59 -9.90 -3.05
C ALA A 241 5.24 -8.71 -2.14
N SER A 242 4.18 -8.80 -1.32
CA SER A 242 3.86 -7.77 -0.32
C SER A 242 4.97 -7.59 0.74
N LEU A 243 5.85 -8.58 0.89
CA LEU A 243 7.03 -8.49 1.78
C LEU A 243 7.99 -7.38 1.36
N LEU A 244 7.98 -6.99 0.08
CA LEU A 244 8.82 -5.90 -0.44
C LEU A 244 8.51 -4.56 0.22
N ALA A 245 7.25 -4.32 0.59
CA ALA A 245 6.85 -3.09 1.27
C ALA A 245 7.58 -2.90 2.61
N LEU A 246 7.95 -4.01 3.28
CA LEU A 246 8.70 -4.01 4.54
C LEU A 246 10.17 -3.64 4.35
N ILE A 247 10.68 -3.76 3.13
CA ILE A 247 12.00 -3.29 2.75
C ILE A 247 11.91 -1.83 2.34
N ALA A 248 11.07 -1.52 1.35
CA ALA A 248 10.75 -0.17 0.94
C ALA A 248 9.30 -0.11 0.41
N PRO A 249 8.51 0.92 0.77
CA PRO A 249 8.93 2.16 1.41
C PRO A 249 8.86 2.16 2.96
N MET A 250 8.38 1.10 3.61
CA MET A 250 8.09 1.14 5.06
C MET A 250 9.31 1.02 5.97
N ASN A 251 10.48 0.66 5.43
CA ASN A 251 11.75 0.52 6.16
C ASN A 251 11.63 -0.28 7.46
N PHE A 252 10.80 -1.33 7.47
CA PHE A 252 10.65 -2.21 8.64
C PHE A 252 11.96 -2.98 8.89
N PHE A 253 12.60 -3.42 7.82
CA PHE A 253 13.98 -3.91 7.81
C PHE A 253 14.88 -3.00 6.98
N GLU A 254 16.16 -2.94 7.35
CA GLU A 254 17.16 -2.22 6.57
C GLU A 254 17.36 -2.93 5.21
N PRO A 255 17.20 -2.22 4.07
CA PRO A 255 17.28 -2.82 2.74
C PRO A 255 18.59 -3.52 2.43
N VAL A 256 19.71 -2.96 2.91
CA VAL A 256 21.05 -3.50 2.66
C VAL A 256 21.45 -4.65 3.60
N SER A 257 20.63 -4.95 4.61
CA SER A 257 20.86 -6.06 5.54
C SER A 257 20.79 -7.42 4.83
N PRO A 258 21.42 -8.49 5.39
CA PRO A 258 21.31 -9.83 4.82
C PRO A 258 19.88 -10.31 4.63
N LEU A 259 18.98 -10.02 5.58
CA LEU A 259 17.57 -10.38 5.49
C LEU A 259 16.82 -9.55 4.44
N GLY A 260 17.13 -8.26 4.32
CA GLY A 260 16.55 -7.39 3.29
C GLY A 260 16.92 -7.85 1.89
N LYS A 261 18.22 -8.05 1.64
CA LYS A 261 18.73 -8.59 0.37
C LYS A 261 18.19 -9.99 0.08
N GLY A 262 18.17 -10.87 1.07
CA GLY A 262 17.62 -12.22 0.92
C GLY A 262 16.14 -12.22 0.53
N THR A 263 15.35 -11.31 1.09
CA THR A 263 13.93 -11.15 0.74
C THR A 263 13.75 -10.60 -0.67
N ILE A 264 14.51 -9.58 -1.06
CA ILE A 264 14.52 -9.07 -2.44
C ILE A 264 14.86 -10.19 -3.42
N SER A 265 15.94 -10.94 -3.17
CA SER A 265 16.36 -12.07 -4.00
C SER A 265 15.29 -13.16 -4.09
N ALA A 266 14.65 -13.53 -2.97
CA ALA A 266 13.62 -14.57 -2.98
C ALA A 266 12.41 -14.19 -3.83
N VAL A 267 11.96 -12.93 -3.77
CA VAL A 267 10.87 -12.43 -4.63
C VAL A 267 11.33 -12.38 -6.10
N GLU A 268 12.54 -11.87 -6.35
CA GLU A 268 13.12 -11.79 -7.70
C GLU A 268 13.23 -13.18 -8.36
N GLU A 269 13.64 -14.20 -7.61
CA GLU A 269 13.85 -15.56 -8.11
C GLU A 269 12.54 -16.33 -8.29
N GLN A 270 11.58 -16.17 -7.37
CA GLN A 270 10.38 -17.01 -7.34
C GLN A 270 9.18 -16.37 -8.02
N LEU A 271 9.06 -15.03 -7.99
CA LEU A 271 7.84 -14.32 -8.38
C LEU A 271 8.05 -13.36 -9.54
N THR A 272 9.27 -13.16 -10.04
CA THR A 272 9.55 -12.22 -11.14
C THR A 272 9.82 -12.95 -12.45
N VAL A 273 8.99 -12.69 -13.46
CA VAL A 273 9.18 -13.19 -14.84
C VAL A 273 9.26 -12.01 -15.79
N ARG A 274 10.38 -11.86 -16.50
CA ARG A 274 10.57 -10.75 -17.48
C ARG A 274 10.21 -9.37 -16.88
N ASN A 275 10.58 -9.13 -15.61
CA ASN A 275 10.35 -7.91 -14.82
C ASN A 275 8.92 -7.69 -14.28
N GLY A 276 7.96 -8.54 -14.65
CA GLY A 276 6.65 -8.56 -14.01
C GLY A 276 6.65 -9.43 -12.76
N VAL A 277 6.02 -8.96 -11.70
CA VAL A 277 6.00 -9.63 -10.40
C VAL A 277 4.60 -10.18 -10.10
N HIS A 278 4.52 -11.47 -9.75
CA HIS A 278 3.30 -12.13 -9.26
C HIS A 278 3.07 -11.88 -7.76
N ARG A 279 1.84 -12.05 -7.26
CA ARG A 279 1.53 -11.91 -5.82
C ARG A 279 2.26 -12.97 -4.98
N TYR A 280 2.02 -14.24 -5.29
CA TYR A 280 2.63 -15.43 -4.70
C TYR A 280 2.39 -16.64 -5.64
N LEU A 281 3.13 -17.75 -5.48
CA LEU A 281 3.16 -18.84 -6.48
C LEU A 281 1.86 -19.61 -6.71
N ALA A 282 0.97 -19.68 -5.72
CA ALA A 282 -0.31 -20.39 -5.81
C ALA A 282 -1.47 -19.49 -6.23
N ASP A 283 -1.18 -18.27 -6.69
CA ASP A 283 -2.18 -17.28 -7.02
C ASP A 283 -2.99 -17.71 -8.26
N SER A 284 -4.31 -17.73 -8.08
CA SER A 284 -5.28 -18.06 -9.13
C SER A 284 -6.18 -16.89 -9.50
N TYR A 285 -6.05 -15.73 -8.85
CA TYR A 285 -6.86 -14.55 -9.15
C TYR A 285 -6.52 -14.01 -10.54
N TYR A 286 -7.50 -14.02 -11.45
CA TYR A 286 -7.32 -13.84 -12.91
C TYR A 286 -6.19 -14.71 -13.50
N GLY A 287 -6.00 -15.91 -12.96
CA GLY A 287 -4.93 -16.83 -13.36
C GLY A 287 -3.53 -16.49 -12.84
N GLY A 288 -3.43 -15.58 -11.85
CA GLY A 288 -2.17 -15.22 -11.23
C GLY A 288 -1.28 -14.41 -12.16
N GLY A 289 -1.79 -13.29 -12.66
CA GLY A 289 -1.07 -12.40 -13.55
C GLY A 289 0.06 -11.63 -12.88
N GLN A 290 0.71 -10.75 -13.65
CA GLN A 290 1.81 -9.92 -13.18
C GLN A 290 1.32 -8.51 -12.86
N TRP A 291 1.72 -7.96 -11.71
CA TRP A 291 1.15 -6.73 -11.18
C TRP A 291 2.14 -5.56 -11.32
N PRO A 292 1.79 -4.48 -12.04
CA PRO A 292 2.64 -3.29 -12.15
C PRO A 292 3.04 -2.71 -10.80
N LEU A 293 2.12 -2.65 -9.84
CA LEU A 293 2.40 -2.16 -8.49
C LEU A 293 3.48 -2.99 -7.77
N LEU A 294 3.52 -4.32 -7.99
CA LEU A 294 4.49 -5.21 -7.34
C LEU A 294 5.87 -5.09 -7.97
N SER A 295 5.95 -4.91 -9.29
CA SER A 295 7.21 -4.53 -9.95
C SER A 295 7.72 -3.18 -9.45
N CYS A 296 6.82 -2.23 -9.17
CA CYS A 296 7.20 -0.95 -8.56
C CYS A 296 7.68 -1.10 -7.10
N PHE A 297 7.05 -1.95 -6.28
CA PHE A 297 7.57 -2.29 -4.95
C PHE A 297 8.96 -2.93 -5.01
N LEU A 298 9.16 -3.87 -5.94
CA LEU A 298 10.48 -4.49 -6.13
C LEU A 298 11.50 -3.45 -6.57
N GLY A 299 11.11 -2.52 -7.45
CA GLY A 299 11.97 -1.42 -7.87
C GLY A 299 12.35 -0.49 -6.72
N LEU A 300 11.42 -0.15 -5.83
CA LEU A 300 11.70 0.65 -4.63
C LEU A 300 12.66 -0.09 -3.69
N ALA A 301 12.46 -1.39 -3.48
CA ALA A 301 13.35 -2.19 -2.63
C ALA A 301 14.76 -2.33 -3.25
N GLN A 302 14.85 -2.51 -4.57
CA GLN A 302 16.13 -2.54 -5.29
C GLN A 302 16.85 -1.19 -5.21
N GLU A 303 16.16 -0.07 -5.42
CA GLU A 303 16.73 1.27 -5.27
C GLU A 303 17.25 1.49 -3.86
N ALA A 304 16.45 1.15 -2.84
CA ALA A 304 16.83 1.30 -1.44
C ALA A 304 18.00 0.37 -1.04
N ALA A 305 18.19 -0.75 -1.76
CA ALA A 305 19.34 -1.64 -1.61
C ALA A 305 20.57 -1.23 -2.44
N GLY A 306 20.48 -0.13 -3.21
CA GLY A 306 21.57 0.44 -4.02
C GLY A 306 21.63 -0.05 -5.48
N ASN A 307 20.61 -0.77 -5.95
CA ASN A 307 20.56 -1.38 -7.29
C ASN A 307 19.72 -0.54 -8.27
N ARG A 308 20.12 0.72 -8.48
CA ARG A 308 19.38 1.70 -9.30
C ARG A 308 19.11 1.25 -10.74
N SER A 309 20.03 0.52 -11.36
CA SER A 309 19.83 -0.03 -12.71
C SER A 309 18.68 -1.03 -12.76
N ARG A 310 18.60 -1.95 -11.78
CA ARG A 310 17.52 -2.94 -11.69
C ARG A 310 16.18 -2.28 -11.39
N ALA A 311 16.17 -1.32 -10.47
CA ALA A 311 14.99 -0.51 -10.19
C ALA A 311 14.44 0.20 -11.44
N ARG A 312 15.34 0.72 -12.28
CA ARG A 312 14.98 1.33 -13.56
C ARG A 312 14.39 0.33 -14.56
N GLU A 313 14.93 -0.88 -14.66
CA GLU A 313 14.36 -1.92 -15.52
C GLU A 313 12.91 -2.28 -15.14
N LEU A 314 12.64 -2.34 -13.83
CA LEU A 314 11.30 -2.61 -13.28
C LEU A 314 10.33 -1.45 -13.54
N LEU A 315 10.79 -0.19 -13.39
CA LEU A 315 10.01 0.99 -13.76
C LEU A 315 9.66 0.99 -15.26
N LEU A 316 10.63 0.68 -16.13
CA LEU A 316 10.40 0.64 -17.57
C LEU A 316 9.47 -0.50 -17.98
N TRP A 317 9.51 -1.64 -17.28
CA TRP A 317 8.53 -2.70 -17.48
C TRP A 317 7.12 -2.26 -17.07
N ALA A 318 6.96 -1.65 -15.89
CA ALA A 318 5.66 -1.13 -15.46
C ALA A 318 5.12 -0.09 -16.44
N ALA A 319 5.98 0.76 -17.02
CA ALA A 319 5.59 1.69 -18.08
C ALA A 319 5.18 0.98 -19.38
N SER A 320 5.78 -0.16 -19.70
CA SER A 320 5.52 -0.91 -20.93
C SER A 320 4.15 -1.57 -20.99
N VAL A 321 3.54 -1.78 -19.83
CA VAL A 321 2.23 -2.43 -19.70
C VAL A 321 1.08 -1.46 -19.49
N ALA A 322 1.35 -0.15 -19.58
CA ALA A 322 0.31 0.87 -19.54
C ALA A 322 -0.63 0.74 -20.77
N ARG A 323 -1.94 0.63 -20.53
CA ARG A 323 -2.99 0.65 -21.54
C ARG A 323 -3.21 2.07 -22.04
N ASP A 324 -3.52 2.18 -23.33
CA ASP A 324 -3.68 3.47 -24.04
C ASP A 324 -2.50 4.44 -23.85
N GLY A 325 -1.32 3.91 -23.49
CA GLY A 325 -0.07 4.65 -23.28
C GLY A 325 0.10 5.30 -21.90
N THR A 326 -0.95 5.34 -21.05
CA THR A 326 -0.88 6.02 -19.75
C THR A 326 -1.59 5.34 -18.58
N GLU A 327 -2.51 4.41 -18.84
CA GLU A 327 -3.34 3.79 -17.81
C GLU A 327 -2.70 2.51 -17.25
N LEU A 328 -2.45 2.43 -15.95
CA LEU A 328 -1.82 1.25 -15.35
C LEU A 328 -2.89 0.29 -14.79
N PRO A 329 -2.90 -0.97 -15.25
CA PRO A 329 -3.86 -1.95 -14.78
C PRO A 329 -3.48 -2.51 -13.39
N GLU A 330 -4.39 -3.27 -12.80
CA GLU A 330 -4.14 -4.11 -11.64
C GLU A 330 -3.11 -5.19 -11.96
N GLN A 331 -3.30 -5.87 -13.09
CA GLN A 331 -2.43 -6.95 -13.55
C GLN A 331 -2.46 -7.12 -15.08
N VAL A 332 -1.48 -7.84 -15.60
CA VAL A 332 -1.40 -8.27 -17.01
C VAL A 332 -1.33 -9.79 -17.15
N GLU A 333 -1.76 -10.25 -18.31
CA GLU A 333 -2.00 -11.67 -18.63
C GLU A 333 -0.88 -12.29 -19.50
N ASP A 334 0.20 -11.55 -19.79
CA ASP A 334 1.33 -12.02 -20.62
C ASP A 334 2.05 -13.25 -20.04
N ASN A 335 1.99 -13.38 -18.71
CA ASN A 335 2.46 -14.55 -17.98
C ASN A 335 1.49 -14.82 -16.82
N LEU A 336 0.86 -15.99 -16.85
CA LEU A 336 -0.08 -16.45 -15.84
C LEU A 336 0.53 -17.66 -15.12
N LEU A 337 0.35 -17.71 -13.80
CA LEU A 337 0.73 -18.87 -12.99
C LEU A 337 -0.21 -20.05 -13.26
N ASP A 338 -1.51 -19.78 -13.42
CA ASP A 338 -2.52 -20.77 -13.74
C ASP A 338 -3.59 -20.20 -14.69
N ALA A 339 -3.32 -20.32 -15.99
CA ALA A 339 -4.18 -19.76 -17.03
C ALA A 339 -5.62 -20.33 -17.05
N GLU A 340 -5.87 -21.50 -16.44
CA GLU A 340 -7.21 -22.10 -16.37
C GLU A 340 -8.18 -21.25 -15.53
N TYR A 341 -7.65 -20.46 -14.58
CA TYR A 341 -8.47 -19.59 -13.74
C TYR A 341 -8.77 -18.24 -14.36
N LEU A 342 -8.15 -17.83 -15.47
CA LEU A 342 -8.41 -16.52 -16.08
C LEU A 342 -9.88 -16.34 -16.48
N GLN A 343 -10.42 -17.26 -17.29
CA GLN A 343 -11.78 -17.13 -17.82
C GLN A 343 -12.85 -17.15 -16.72
N PRO A 344 -12.79 -18.04 -15.70
CA PRO A 344 -13.72 -17.99 -14.56
C PRO A 344 -13.80 -16.63 -13.86
N TRP A 345 -12.68 -15.91 -13.71
CA TRP A 345 -12.69 -14.56 -13.11
C TRP A 345 -13.30 -13.52 -14.05
N ILE A 346 -12.98 -13.59 -15.34
CA ILE A 346 -13.58 -12.71 -16.35
C ILE A 346 -15.11 -12.89 -16.40
N ASP A 347 -15.58 -14.14 -16.37
CA ASP A 347 -17.02 -14.43 -16.39
C ASP A 347 -17.71 -13.91 -15.12
N ARG A 348 -17.01 -13.90 -13.99
CA ARG A 348 -17.54 -13.46 -12.70
C ARG A 348 -17.61 -11.93 -12.58
N TRP A 349 -16.52 -11.23 -12.90
CA TRP A 349 -16.34 -9.80 -12.56
C TRP A 349 -15.96 -8.91 -13.75
N GLY A 350 -15.90 -9.47 -14.96
CA GLY A 350 -15.34 -8.82 -16.13
C GLY A 350 -13.80 -8.82 -16.11
N PRO A 351 -13.14 -8.14 -17.05
CA PRO A 351 -11.68 -8.00 -17.07
C PRO A 351 -11.13 -7.42 -15.75
N SER A 352 -9.88 -7.76 -15.43
CA SER A 352 -9.19 -7.23 -14.24
C SER A 352 -9.16 -5.69 -14.25
N ALA A 353 -9.11 -5.11 -13.05
CA ALA A 353 -9.27 -3.67 -12.85
C ALA A 353 -8.27 -2.85 -13.69
N SER A 354 -8.78 -1.89 -14.44
CA SER A 354 -8.01 -0.92 -15.22
C SER A 354 -8.84 0.36 -15.39
N PRO A 355 -8.40 1.50 -14.85
CA PRO A 355 -7.17 1.69 -14.07
C PRO A 355 -7.24 1.06 -12.67
N LEU A 356 -6.07 0.83 -12.07
CA LEU A 356 -5.94 0.66 -10.61
C LEU A 356 -5.13 1.83 -10.03
N LEU A 357 -5.74 2.65 -9.18
CA LEU A 357 -5.08 3.85 -8.63
C LEU A 357 -3.83 3.50 -7.82
N TRP A 358 -3.81 2.34 -7.16
CA TRP A 358 -2.62 1.89 -6.43
C TRP A 358 -1.44 1.60 -7.39
N SER A 359 -1.68 1.02 -8.58
CA SER A 359 -0.64 0.85 -9.61
C SER A 359 -0.06 2.18 -10.06
N HIS A 360 -0.93 3.17 -10.30
CA HIS A 360 -0.53 4.55 -10.61
C HIS A 360 0.31 5.19 -9.49
N ALA A 361 -0.11 5.04 -8.24
CA ALA A 361 0.60 5.56 -7.08
C ALA A 361 2.00 4.95 -6.92
N MET A 362 2.12 3.63 -7.05
CA MET A 362 3.41 2.96 -6.93
C MET A 362 4.37 3.33 -8.08
N PHE A 363 3.83 3.55 -9.28
CA PHE A 363 4.61 4.04 -10.41
C PHE A 363 5.16 5.45 -10.16
N ILE A 364 4.32 6.38 -9.67
CA ILE A 364 4.75 7.72 -9.26
C ILE A 364 5.87 7.63 -8.21
N ARG A 365 5.68 6.80 -7.19
CA ARG A 365 6.66 6.66 -6.10
C ARG A 365 8.00 6.17 -6.57
N LEU A 366 8.05 5.16 -7.44
CA LEU A 366 9.30 4.65 -7.99
C LEU A 366 9.95 5.66 -8.94
N ALA A 367 9.18 6.34 -9.78
CA ALA A 367 9.70 7.36 -10.68
C ALA A 367 10.35 8.54 -9.92
N ILE A 368 9.77 8.94 -8.78
CA ILE A 368 10.34 9.96 -7.88
C ILE A 368 11.60 9.43 -7.20
N ALA A 369 11.59 8.20 -6.68
CA ALA A 369 12.75 7.59 -6.03
C ALA A 369 13.95 7.48 -6.99
N LEU A 370 13.68 7.24 -8.28
CA LEU A 370 14.69 7.20 -9.34
C LEU A 370 15.03 8.58 -9.94
N GLU A 371 14.49 9.66 -9.38
CA GLU A 371 14.69 11.05 -9.85
C GLU A 371 14.36 11.24 -11.34
N THR A 372 13.45 10.42 -11.89
CA THR A 372 12.99 10.56 -13.28
C THR A 372 11.94 11.67 -13.39
N VAL A 373 11.26 11.95 -12.27
CA VAL A 373 10.36 13.08 -12.05
C VAL A 373 10.71 13.71 -10.70
N HIS A 374 10.64 15.04 -10.62
CA HIS A 374 10.82 15.77 -9.37
C HIS A 374 9.45 16.17 -8.79
N PRO A 375 9.32 16.25 -7.45
CA PRO A 375 8.13 16.80 -6.81
C PRO A 375 7.84 18.22 -7.31
N ILE A 376 6.57 18.62 -7.30
CA ILE A 376 6.19 20.00 -7.64
C ILE A 376 6.77 20.95 -6.58
N ASP A 377 7.67 21.85 -7.01
CA ASP A 377 8.20 22.90 -6.16
C ASP A 377 7.22 24.08 -6.10
N ARG A 378 6.57 24.28 -4.95
CA ARG A 378 5.64 25.41 -4.76
C ARG A 378 6.35 26.76 -4.57
N SER A 379 7.67 26.79 -4.41
CA SER A 379 8.41 28.05 -4.28
C SER A 379 8.43 28.86 -5.58
N GLU A 380 8.21 28.23 -6.75
CA GLU A 380 8.13 28.92 -8.04
C GLU A 380 6.70 29.34 -8.44
N SER A 381 5.66 28.76 -7.84
CA SER A 381 4.25 29.12 -8.15
C SER A 381 3.74 30.38 -7.42
N GLY A 382 4.54 30.99 -6.54
CA GLY A 382 4.17 32.15 -5.73
C GLY A 382 4.50 33.53 -6.34
N LEU A 383 5.07 33.60 -7.55
CA LEU A 383 5.52 34.85 -8.19
C LEU A 383 4.86 35.06 -9.56
N GLN A 384 3.55 34.84 -9.67
CA GLN A 384 2.73 35.43 -10.74
C GLN A 384 1.37 35.90 -10.22
N THR A 385 1.35 36.73 -9.17
CA THR A 385 0.27 37.71 -9.05
C THR A 385 0.59 38.86 -10.01
N ASN A 386 -0.01 38.81 -11.19
CA ASN A 386 -0.01 39.92 -12.14
C ASN A 386 -0.58 41.18 -11.46
N GLU A 387 0.30 42.10 -11.10
CA GLU A 387 0.00 43.53 -11.18
C GLU A 387 -0.30 43.87 -12.64
N LYS A 388 -1.58 43.78 -13.04
CA LYS A 388 -2.13 44.53 -14.17
C LYS A 388 -3.55 44.99 -13.86
N GLY A 389 -3.62 46.17 -13.23
CA GLY A 389 -4.51 47.27 -13.60
C GLY A 389 -6.02 47.12 -13.40
N LEU A 390 -6.54 47.76 -12.34
CA LEU A 390 -7.25 49.04 -12.45
C LEU A 390 -7.37 49.72 -11.08
#